data_AF-A0A9Q0Y7Q8-F1
#
_entry.id   AF-A0A9Q0Y7Q8-F1
#
_cell.length_a   1.000
_cell.length_b   1.000
_cell.length_c   1.000
_cell.angle_alpha   90.00
_cell.angle_beta   90.00
_cell.angle_gamma   90.00
#
_symmetry.space_group_name_H-M   'P 1'
#
loop_
_entity.id
_entity.type
_entity.pdbx_description
1 polymer ?
#
loop_
_entity_poly.entity_id
_entity_poly.type
_entity_poly.pdbx_seq_one_letter_code
_entity_poly.pdbx_strand_id
1 'polypeptide(L)'
;SKSMILPDSLKVTEPKSCHRRNHSQHNLTLPEFISSLEQTVIKEGYLLRAKIADGGKKIRKNWTTSWLVLTGQKIEFYKEPKQPAVANL
;
A
#
# COMPACT_ATOMS: atom_id res chain seq x y z
N SER A 1 -1.82 43.23 6.34
CA SER A 1 -1.23 42.07 7.02
C SER A 1 -1.91 41.87 8.37
N LYS A 2 -2.64 40.78 8.57
CA LYS A 2 -3.35 40.51 9.83
C LYS A 2 -2.43 39.65 10.70
N SER A 3 -1.83 40.23 11.74
CA SER A 3 -1.00 39.51 12.69
C SER A 3 -1.88 38.69 13.63
N MET A 4 -1.44 37.45 13.89
CA MET A 4 -2.10 36.51 14.78
C MET A 4 -1.53 36.71 16.19
N ILE A 5 -2.37 37.11 17.14
CA ILE A 5 -2.00 37.30 18.54
C ILE A 5 -2.56 36.13 19.32
N LEU A 6 -1.69 35.35 19.96
CA LEU A 6 -2.08 34.30 20.88
C LEU A 6 -2.22 34.91 22.27
N PRO A 7 -3.36 34.75 22.97
CA PRO A 7 -3.48 35.21 24.35
C PRO A 7 -2.68 34.29 25.28
N ASP A 8 -1.79 34.90 26.05
CA ASP A 8 -1.02 34.27 27.14
C ASP A 8 -1.95 33.94 28.30
N SER A 9 -2.72 32.85 28.21
CA SER A 9 -3.26 32.09 29.36
C SER A 9 -4.32 31.10 28.90
N LEU A 10 -3.93 29.93 28.41
CA LEU A 10 -4.77 28.74 28.49
C LEU A 10 -3.85 27.54 28.74
N LYS A 11 -4.15 26.79 29.80
CA LYS A 11 -3.46 25.58 30.25
C LYS A 11 -3.00 24.72 29.06
N VAL A 12 -1.72 24.36 29.04
CA VAL A 12 -1.13 23.43 28.07
C VAL A 12 -1.89 22.12 28.18
N THR A 13 -2.90 21.95 27.34
CA THR A 13 -3.52 20.65 27.12
C THR A 13 -2.48 19.88 26.34
N GLU A 14 -1.98 18.78 26.89
CA GLU A 14 -0.99 17.95 26.21
C GLU A 14 -1.43 17.70 24.77
N PRO A 15 -0.53 17.84 23.79
CA PRO A 15 -0.87 17.53 22.41
C PRO A 15 -1.29 16.07 22.37
N LYS A 16 -2.57 15.82 22.12
CA LYS A 16 -3.12 14.48 21.98
C LYS A 16 -2.31 13.80 20.87
N SER A 17 -1.46 12.85 21.25
CA SER A 17 -0.66 12.06 20.32
C SER A 17 -1.59 11.09 19.57
N CYS A 18 -2.35 11.64 18.63
CA CYS A 18 -3.28 10.89 17.79
C CYS A 18 -2.54 10.16 16.64
N HIS A 19 -1.22 10.35 16.51
CA HIS A 19 -0.45 9.79 15.42
C HIS A 19 0.26 8.50 15.85
N ARG A 20 -0.49 7.40 15.86
CA ARG A 20 0.08 6.05 15.81
C ARG A 20 0.82 5.91 14.48
N ARG A 21 2.14 6.16 14.49
CA ARG A 21 3.01 5.77 13.37
C ARG A 21 2.98 4.25 13.27
N ASN A 22 2.60 3.73 12.11
CA ASN A 22 2.75 2.31 11.81
C ASN A 22 4.24 1.99 11.90
N HIS A 23 4.61 1.18 12.90
CA HIS A 23 5.96 0.66 13.01
C HIS A 23 6.08 -0.48 11.98
N SER A 24 6.28 -0.13 10.71
CA SER A 24 6.68 -1.12 9.72
C SER A 24 8.08 -1.59 10.10
N GLN A 25 8.16 -2.77 10.71
CA GLN A 25 9.41 -3.44 11.00
C GLN A 25 10.10 -3.77 9.67
N HIS A 26 11.10 -2.98 9.28
CA HIS A 26 11.90 -3.22 8.07
C HIS A 26 13.31 -3.73 8.46
N ASN A 27 13.37 -4.84 9.21
CA ASN A 27 14.63 -5.42 9.66
C ASN A 27 14.76 -6.90 9.27
N LEU A 28 14.45 -7.27 8.02
CA LEU A 28 14.75 -8.60 7.49
C LEU A 28 15.42 -8.48 6.12
N THR A 29 16.64 -7.93 6.09
CA THR A 29 17.47 -7.91 4.88
C THR A 29 18.43 -9.10 4.93
N LEU A 30 17.92 -10.30 4.62
CA LEU A 30 18.74 -11.47 4.28
C LEU A 30 18.51 -11.78 2.79
N PRO A 31 19.51 -11.61 1.91
CA PRO A 31 19.34 -11.72 0.45
C PRO A 31 18.73 -13.04 -0.03
N GLU A 32 19.01 -14.13 0.68
CA GLU A 32 18.55 -15.48 0.32
C GLU A 32 17.04 -15.67 0.54
N PHE A 33 16.48 -15.07 1.61
CA PHE A 33 15.05 -15.16 1.91
C PHE A 33 14.19 -14.28 1.00
N ILE A 34 14.74 -13.15 0.54
CA ILE A 34 14.06 -12.23 -0.38
C ILE A 34 13.76 -12.93 -1.70
N SER A 35 14.73 -13.64 -2.27
CA SER A 35 14.56 -14.36 -3.56
C SER A 35 13.44 -15.43 -3.53
N SER A 36 13.29 -16.14 -2.41
CA SER A 36 12.25 -17.17 -2.23
C SER A 36 10.85 -16.56 -2.03
N LEU A 37 10.77 -15.42 -1.33
CA LEU A 37 9.52 -14.69 -1.14
C LEU A 37 9.04 -13.94 -2.38
N GLU A 38 9.93 -13.62 -3.32
CA GLU A 38 9.58 -12.93 -4.57
C GLU A 38 8.57 -13.70 -5.42
N GLN A 39 8.67 -15.04 -5.47
CA GLN A 39 7.71 -15.89 -6.19
C GLN A 39 6.54 -16.38 -5.34
N THR A 40 6.58 -16.21 -4.01
CA THR A 40 5.56 -16.76 -3.13
C THR A 40 4.29 -15.89 -3.16
N VAL A 41 3.20 -16.46 -3.66
CA VAL A 41 1.87 -15.82 -3.65
C VAL A 41 1.35 -15.80 -2.22
N ILE A 42 1.15 -14.60 -1.68
CA ILE A 42 0.59 -14.36 -0.34
C ILE A 42 -0.94 -14.41 -0.40
N LYS A 43 -1.52 -13.83 -1.46
CA LYS A 43 -2.96 -13.77 -1.66
C LYS A 43 -3.30 -13.54 -3.13
N GLU A 44 -4.40 -14.13 -3.57
CA GLU A 44 -4.97 -13.89 -4.89
C GLU A 44 -6.49 -13.88 -4.87
N GLY A 45 -7.11 -13.31 -5.89
CA GLY A 45 -8.57 -13.25 -6.03
C GLY A 45 -9.10 -12.12 -6.90
N TYR A 46 -10.38 -12.19 -7.22
CA TYR A 46 -11.09 -11.11 -7.91
C TYR A 46 -11.38 -9.95 -6.96
N LEU A 47 -10.99 -8.74 -7.38
CA LEU A 47 -11.28 -7.49 -6.66
C LEU A 47 -11.62 -6.36 -7.65
N LEU A 48 -12.36 -5.37 -7.14
CA LEU A 48 -12.54 -4.09 -7.84
C LEU A 48 -11.32 -3.21 -7.62
N ARG A 49 -10.76 -2.68 -8.71
CA ARG A 49 -9.66 -1.71 -8.68
C ARG A 49 -10.04 -0.43 -9.41
N ALA A 50 -9.44 0.67 -8.99
CA ALA A 50 -9.50 1.95 -9.70
C ALA A 50 -8.18 2.70 -9.53
N LYS A 51 -7.66 3.26 -10.62
CA LYS A 51 -6.53 4.20 -10.57
C LYS A 51 -7.04 5.55 -10.03
N ILE A 52 -6.31 6.14 -9.09
CA ILE A 52 -6.69 7.40 -8.42
C ILE A 52 -5.83 8.59 -8.86
N ALA A 53 -4.62 8.31 -9.37
CA ALA A 53 -3.71 9.32 -9.89
C ALA A 53 -2.83 8.75 -11.02
N ASP A 54 -2.41 9.63 -11.93
CA ASP A 54 -1.46 9.34 -13.00
C ASP A 54 -0.40 10.43 -13.09
N GLY A 55 0.88 10.07 -13.00
CA GLY A 55 1.98 11.05 -12.96
C GLY A 55 1.79 12.15 -11.90
N GLY A 56 1.23 11.80 -10.73
CA GLY A 56 0.93 12.75 -9.65
C GLY A 56 -0.34 13.59 -9.83
N LYS A 57 -1.02 13.52 -10.99
CA LYS A 57 -2.30 14.19 -11.22
C LYS A 57 -3.46 13.30 -10.78
N LYS A 58 -4.37 13.83 -9.98
CA LYS A 58 -5.60 13.12 -9.58
C LYS A 58 -6.48 12.86 -10.81
N ILE A 59 -7.06 11.66 -10.90
CA ILE A 59 -7.97 11.27 -11.98
C ILE A 59 -9.32 10.78 -11.43
N ARG A 60 -10.36 10.75 -12.27
CA ARG A 60 -11.65 10.15 -11.92
C ARG A 60 -11.49 8.64 -11.77
N LYS A 61 -12.00 8.09 -10.67
CA LYS A 61 -12.02 6.64 -10.44
C LYS A 61 -12.81 5.95 -11.54
N ASN A 62 -12.19 4.99 -12.21
CA ASN A 62 -12.85 4.04 -13.10
C ASN A 62 -12.69 2.65 -12.47
N TRP A 63 -13.79 2.12 -11.91
CA TRP A 63 -13.79 0.84 -11.23
C TRP A 63 -13.90 -0.30 -12.23
N THR A 64 -12.99 -1.26 -12.13
CA THR A 64 -12.96 -2.46 -12.96
C THR A 64 -12.65 -3.68 -12.12
N THR A 65 -13.26 -4.81 -12.44
CA THR A 65 -12.93 -6.11 -11.85
C THR A 65 -11.60 -6.59 -12.43
N SER A 66 -10.71 -7.10 -11.58
CA SER A 66 -9.42 -7.65 -11.99
C SER A 66 -9.04 -8.81 -11.06
N TRP A 67 -8.37 -9.82 -11.60
CA TRP A 67 -7.68 -10.81 -10.79
C TRP A 67 -6.39 -10.18 -10.23
N LEU A 68 -6.28 -10.12 -8.91
CA LEU A 68 -5.10 -9.61 -8.22
C LEU A 68 -4.22 -10.77 -7.76
N VAL A 69 -2.91 -10.61 -7.89
CA VAL A 69 -1.92 -11.49 -7.26
C VAL A 69 -0.98 -10.62 -6.41
N LEU A 70 -0.97 -10.87 -5.11
CA LEU A 70 -0.06 -10.27 -4.15
C LEU A 70 1.08 -11.25 -3.87
N THR A 71 2.30 -10.81 -4.15
CA THR A 71 3.55 -11.49 -3.80
C THR A 71 4.28 -10.68 -2.72
N GLY A 72 5.40 -11.18 -2.19
CA GLY A 72 6.21 -10.45 -1.22
C GLY A 72 6.71 -9.07 -1.71
N GLN A 73 6.89 -8.90 -3.02
CA GLN A 73 7.52 -7.71 -3.59
C GLN A 73 6.55 -6.81 -4.38
N LYS A 74 5.53 -7.39 -5.00
CA LYS A 74 4.69 -6.70 -6.00
C LYS A 74 3.24 -7.14 -5.95
N ILE A 75 2.41 -6.29 -6.52
CA ILE A 75 1.01 -6.55 -6.82
C ILE A 75 0.84 -6.54 -8.33
N GLU A 76 0.32 -7.63 -8.88
CA GLU A 76 0.01 -7.76 -10.29
C GLU A 76 -1.49 -7.84 -10.52
N PHE A 77 -1.92 -7.36 -11.68
CA PHE A 77 -3.33 -7.28 -12.04
C PHE A 77 -3.55 -7.91 -13.40
N TYR A 78 -4.48 -8.86 -13.46
CA TYR A 78 -4.80 -9.62 -14.66
C TYR A 78 -6.26 -9.46 -15.03
N LYS A 79 -6.57 -9.63 -16.32
CA LYS A 79 -7.95 -9.68 -16.81
C LYS A 79 -8.65 -10.96 -16.35
N GLU A 80 -7.91 -12.06 -16.32
CA GLU A 80 -8.35 -13.41 -15.94
C GLU A 80 -7.32 -14.04 -14.99
N PRO A 81 -7.69 -15.02 -14.16
CA PRO A 81 -6.75 -15.75 -13.32
C PRO A 81 -5.67 -16.40 -14.19
N LYS A 82 -4.41 -16.21 -13.82
CA LYS A 82 -3.34 -17.03 -14.37
C LYS A 82 -3.54 -18.44 -13.82
N GLN A 83 -3.78 -19.41 -14.70
CA GLN A 83 -3.56 -20.80 -14.32
C GLN A 83 -2.09 -20.90 -13.89
N PRO A 84 -1.77 -21.58 -12.77
CA PRO A 84 -0.39 -21.86 -12.45
C PRO A 84 0.19 -22.56 -13.68
N ALA A 85 1.25 -21.99 -14.26
CA ALA A 85 2.02 -22.70 -15.26
C ALA A 85 2.54 -23.95 -14.55
N VAL A 86 1.89 -25.08 -14.79
CA VAL A 86 2.50 -26.37 -14.51
C VAL A 86 3.83 -26.32 -15.26
N ALA A 87 4.94 -26.24 -14.52
CA ALA A 87 6.24 -26.45 -15.10
C ALA A 87 6.18 -27.84 -15.73
N ASN A 88 6.06 -27.89 -17.06
CA ASN A 88 6.13 -29.15 -17.79
C ASN A 88 7.49 -29.75 -17.47
N LEU A 89 7.50 -30.77 -16.61
CA LEU A 89 8.59 -31.71 -16.39
C LEU A 89 8.41 -32.88 -17.36
#